data_AF-A0A2Z6NJF6-F1
#
_entry.id   AF-A0A2Z6NJF6-F1
#
_cell.length_a   1.000
_cell.length_b   1.000
_cell.length_c   1.000
_cell.angle_alpha   90.00
_cell.angle_beta   90.00
_cell.angle_gamma   90.00
#
_symmetry.space_group_name_H-M   'P 1'
#
loop_
_entity.id
_entity.type
_entity.pdbx_description
1 polymer ?
#
loop_
_entity_poly.entity_id
_entity_poly.type
_entity_poly.pdbx_seq_one_letter_code
_entity_poly.pdbx_strand_id
1 'polypeptide(L)'
;MDNDRDANDVEMNNGNDMHNEEEEEDLDDYTPIDQFTDDDIREMEFESEQKVVEFYEMYAEYHGFAVRKDFKECDIEGNIVRRQLVCNRKGI
;
A
#
# COMPACT_ATOMS: atom_id res chain seq x y z
N MET A 1 -32.19 -22.79 45.20
CA MET A 1 -31.10 -23.48 44.50
C MET A 1 -30.18 -22.40 44.04
N ASP A 2 -29.27 -22.04 44.95
CA ASP A 2 -28.19 -21.12 44.73
C ASP A 2 -27.23 -21.72 43.70
N ASN A 3 -26.75 -20.91 42.77
CA ASN A 3 -25.53 -21.22 42.05
C ASN A 3 -24.72 -19.93 41.95
N ASP A 4 -23.71 -19.88 42.81
CA ASP A 4 -22.65 -18.88 42.86
C ASP A 4 -21.65 -19.07 41.70
N ARG A 5 -20.95 -17.97 41.36
CA ARG A 5 -19.65 -17.86 40.63
C ARG A 5 -19.69 -18.11 39.11
N ASP A 6 -19.02 -17.31 38.27
CA ASP A 6 -17.76 -16.60 38.47
C ASP A 6 -17.71 -15.24 37.77
N ALA A 7 -17.01 -14.31 38.40
CA ALA A 7 -16.47 -13.12 37.76
C ALA A 7 -15.18 -13.51 37.03
N ASN A 8 -14.99 -13.03 35.80
CA ASN A 8 -13.65 -12.83 35.24
C ASN A 8 -13.65 -11.61 34.31
N ASP A 9 -13.17 -10.52 34.89
CA ASP A 9 -12.54 -9.40 34.22
C ASP A 9 -11.14 -9.84 33.76
N VAL A 10 -10.85 -9.75 32.46
CA VAL A 10 -9.48 -9.65 31.93
C VAL A 10 -9.53 -8.81 30.65
N GLU A 11 -9.46 -7.48 30.78
CA GLU A 11 -8.77 -6.68 29.77
C GLU A 11 -7.27 -6.99 29.87
N MET A 12 -6.67 -7.52 28.79
CA MET A 12 -5.23 -7.41 28.56
C MET A 12 -4.96 -7.31 27.05
N ASN A 13 -4.56 -6.09 26.64
CA ASN A 13 -3.80 -5.81 25.42
C ASN A 13 -2.56 -6.73 25.33
N ASN A 14 -2.43 -7.47 24.24
CA ASN A 14 -1.15 -7.96 23.71
C ASN A 14 -1.20 -7.65 22.21
N GLY A 15 -0.43 -6.72 21.65
CA GLY A 15 0.98 -6.48 21.90
C GLY A 15 1.69 -6.74 20.58
N ASN A 16 2.05 -5.66 19.90
CA ASN A 16 3.09 -5.48 18.88
C ASN A 16 3.56 -6.73 18.11
N ASP A 17 3.22 -6.79 16.84
CA ASP A 17 4.11 -7.42 15.86
C ASP A 17 4.88 -6.31 15.13
N MET A 18 5.98 -5.90 15.76
CA MET A 18 7.05 -5.20 15.05
C MET A 18 7.81 -6.25 14.27
N HIS A 19 7.51 -6.37 12.97
CA HIS A 19 8.57 -6.70 12.03
C HIS A 19 9.18 -5.40 11.54
N ASN A 20 10.28 -5.09 12.20
CA ASN A 20 11.33 -4.19 11.77
C ASN A 20 11.77 -4.63 10.37
N GLU A 21 11.33 -3.91 9.35
CA GLU A 21 12.17 -3.73 8.19
C GLU A 21 12.71 -2.31 8.39
N GLU A 22 13.94 -2.25 8.92
CA GLU A 22 14.82 -1.14 8.57
C GLU A 22 14.73 -1.08 7.06
N GLU A 23 13.95 -0.11 6.57
CA GLU A 23 13.89 0.22 5.16
C GLU A 23 15.35 0.54 4.82
N GLU A 24 16.03 -0.45 4.25
CA GLU A 24 17.27 -0.26 3.53
C GLU A 24 16.91 0.85 2.55
N GLU A 25 17.37 2.07 2.84
CA GLU A 25 17.32 3.18 1.91
C GLU A 25 18.26 2.79 0.77
N ASP A 26 17.80 1.88 -0.09
CA ASP A 26 18.17 1.85 -1.48
C ASP A 26 17.72 3.22 -2.00
N LEU A 27 18.65 4.16 -1.90
CA LEU A 27 18.64 5.48 -2.48
C LEU A 27 18.67 5.31 -4.02
N ASP A 28 17.68 4.61 -4.55
CA ASP A 28 17.52 4.34 -5.97
C ASP A 28 16.78 5.56 -6.54
N ASP A 29 17.60 6.50 -6.99
CA ASP A 29 17.30 7.53 -7.97
C ASP A 29 15.94 8.22 -7.79
N TYR A 30 15.85 9.15 -6.82
CA TYR A 30 14.69 10.03 -6.66
C TYR A 30 14.64 11.00 -7.85
N THR A 31 14.29 10.49 -9.02
CA THR A 31 13.96 11.30 -10.20
C THR A 31 12.67 12.04 -9.86
N PRO A 32 12.70 13.39 -9.80
CA PRO A 32 11.51 14.18 -9.53
C PRO A 32 10.37 13.83 -10.50
N ILE A 33 9.15 13.69 -9.97
CA ILE A 33 7.97 13.31 -10.77
C ILE A 33 7.75 14.25 -11.96
N ASP A 34 8.10 15.53 -11.82
CA ASP A 34 7.91 16.54 -12.86
C ASP A 34 8.84 16.38 -14.08
N GLN A 35 9.76 15.42 -14.04
CA GLN A 35 10.67 15.11 -15.14
C GLN A 35 10.12 14.02 -16.07
N PHE A 36 9.08 13.27 -15.65
CA PHE A 36 8.48 12.25 -16.48
C PHE A 36 7.42 12.82 -17.43
N THR A 37 7.47 12.40 -18.68
CA THR A 37 6.38 12.62 -19.63
C THR A 37 5.29 11.56 -19.47
N ASP A 38 4.10 11.82 -20.02
CA ASP A 38 3.00 10.85 -20.03
C ASP A 38 3.41 9.52 -20.70
N ASP A 39 4.28 9.57 -21.71
CA ASP A 39 4.73 8.38 -22.42
C ASP A 39 5.76 7.59 -21.59
N ASP A 40 6.67 8.27 -20.88
CA ASP A 40 7.58 7.60 -19.93
C ASP A 40 6.79 6.82 -18.87
N ILE A 41 5.75 7.45 -18.29
CA ILE A 41 4.90 6.83 -17.26
C ILE A 41 4.13 5.62 -17.79
N ARG A 42 3.67 5.67 -19.05
CA ARG A 42 2.94 4.56 -19.68
C ARG A 42 3.82 3.35 -19.96
N GLU A 43 5.12 3.57 -20.15
CA GLU A 43 6.10 2.54 -20.51
C GLU A 43 6.94 2.07 -19.31
N MET A 44 6.67 2.57 -18.09
CA MET A 44 7.38 2.14 -16.89
C MET A 44 7.17 0.65 -16.58
N GLU A 45 8.27 -0.01 -16.25
CA GLU A 45 8.29 -1.38 -15.75
C GLU A 45 8.66 -1.38 -14.26
N PHE A 46 8.02 -2.25 -13.50
CA PHE A 46 8.23 -2.36 -12.06
C PHE A 46 8.46 -3.81 -11.68
N GLU A 47 9.37 -4.03 -10.74
CA GLU A 47 9.74 -5.37 -10.26
C GLU A 47 8.70 -5.95 -9.28
N SER A 48 7.86 -5.10 -8.68
CA SER A 48 6.85 -5.53 -7.70
C SER A 48 5.61 -4.64 -7.69
N GLU A 49 4.49 -5.21 -7.23
CA GLU A 49 3.26 -4.44 -6.98
C GLU A 49 3.49 -3.28 -6.00
N GLN A 50 4.37 -3.47 -5.02
CA GLN A 50 4.62 -2.47 -4.00
C GLN A 50 5.28 -1.21 -4.60
N LYS A 51 6.28 -1.40 -5.47
CA LYS A 51 6.93 -0.30 -6.21
C LYS A 51 5.96 0.43 -7.15
N VAL A 52 5.05 -0.29 -7.81
CA VAL A 52 3.97 0.32 -8.60
C VAL A 52 3.12 1.26 -7.72
N VAL A 53 2.71 0.77 -6.56
CA VAL A 53 1.85 1.52 -5.64
C VAL A 53 2.56 2.78 -5.14
N GLU A 54 3.80 2.66 -4.68
CA GLU A 54 4.62 3.78 -4.19
C GLU A 54 4.77 4.88 -5.24
N PHE A 55 5.13 4.50 -6.48
CA PHE A 55 5.26 5.45 -7.57
C PHE A 55 3.95 6.19 -7.86
N TYR A 56 2.84 5.46 -8.01
CA TYR A 56 1.57 6.08 -8.36
C TYR A 56 0.94 6.86 -7.20
N GLU A 57 1.23 6.51 -5.94
CA GLU A 57 0.89 7.32 -4.76
C GLU A 57 1.62 8.67 -4.80
N MET A 58 2.92 8.66 -5.06
CA MET A 58 3.73 9.86 -5.19
C MET A 58 3.26 10.73 -6.38
N TYR A 59 3.04 10.11 -7.54
CA TYR A 59 2.52 10.77 -8.75
C TYR A 59 1.16 11.43 -8.49
N ALA A 60 0.23 10.71 -7.89
CA ALA A 60 -1.09 11.25 -7.57
C ALA A 60 -0.99 12.40 -6.57
N GLU A 61 -0.15 12.27 -5.52
CA GLU A 61 0.04 13.31 -4.53
C GLU A 61 0.61 14.60 -5.14
N TYR A 62 1.61 14.48 -6.03
CA TYR A 62 2.14 15.61 -6.79
C TYR A 62 1.04 16.37 -7.55
N HIS A 63 0.04 15.63 -8.07
CA HIS A 63 -1.12 16.18 -8.77
C HIS A 63 -2.32 16.53 -7.86
N GLY A 64 -2.20 16.38 -6.54
CA GLY A 64 -3.27 16.71 -5.58
C GLY A 64 -4.38 15.66 -5.46
N PHE A 65 -4.07 14.41 -5.79
CA PHE A 65 -4.95 13.25 -5.66
C PHE A 65 -4.46 12.29 -4.56
N ALA A 66 -5.35 11.42 -4.11
CA ALA A 66 -5.03 10.28 -3.25
C ALA A 66 -5.36 8.99 -4.00
N VAL A 67 -4.49 7.98 -3.90
CA VAL A 67 -4.67 6.68 -4.56
C VAL A 67 -5.41 5.71 -3.66
N ARG A 68 -6.22 4.83 -4.27
CA ARG A 68 -6.79 3.65 -3.64
C ARG A 68 -6.58 2.42 -4.52
N LYS A 69 -6.17 1.32 -3.88
CA LYS A 69 -6.14 -0.02 -4.47
C LYS A 69 -7.57 -0.49 -4.73
N ASP A 70 -7.92 -0.74 -5.99
CA ASP A 70 -9.31 -1.06 -6.39
C ASP A 70 -9.47 -2.53 -6.76
N PHE A 71 -8.79 -2.96 -7.83
CA PHE A 71 -8.91 -4.32 -8.34
C PHE A 71 -7.52 -4.98 -8.45
N LYS A 72 -7.48 -6.30 -8.24
CA LYS A 72 -6.30 -7.15 -8.40
C LYS A 72 -6.74 -8.46 -9.03
N GLU A 73 -6.07 -8.83 -10.11
CA GLU A 73 -6.25 -10.10 -10.79
C GLU A 73 -4.93 -10.87 -10.77
N CYS A 74 -5.01 -12.14 -10.37
CA CYS A 74 -3.89 -13.05 -10.40
C CYS A 74 -4.20 -14.25 -11.28
N ASP A 75 -3.17 -14.86 -11.87
CA ASP A 75 -3.26 -16.15 -12.53
C ASP A 75 -3.36 -17.31 -11.51
N ILE A 76 -3.37 -18.55 -12.02
CA ILE A 76 -3.45 -19.76 -11.18
C ILE A 76 -2.20 -20.01 -10.34
N GLU A 77 -1.06 -19.41 -10.70
CA GLU A 77 0.21 -19.51 -9.99
C GLU A 77 0.35 -18.41 -8.92
N GLY A 78 -0.58 -17.44 -8.91
CA GLY A 78 -0.62 -16.32 -7.98
C GLY A 78 0.10 -15.07 -8.50
N ASN A 79 0.61 -15.09 -9.73
CA ASN A 79 1.25 -13.92 -10.34
C ASN A 79 0.21 -12.86 -10.68
N ILE A 80 0.56 -11.60 -10.49
CA ILE A 80 -0.33 -10.48 -10.77
C ILE A 80 -0.36 -10.24 -12.27
N VAL A 81 -1.52 -10.47 -12.89
CA VAL A 81 -1.73 -10.17 -14.32
C VAL A 81 -2.36 -8.80 -14.54
N ARG A 82 -3.04 -8.27 -13.51
CA ARG A 82 -3.62 -6.93 -13.56
C ARG A 82 -3.71 -6.31 -12.17
N ARG A 83 -3.30 -5.04 -12.08
CA ARG A 83 -3.55 -4.18 -10.93
C ARG A 83 -4.26 -2.91 -11.36
N GLN A 84 -5.34 -2.55 -10.69
CA GLN A 84 -6.05 -1.28 -10.90
C GLN A 84 -5.89 -0.40 -9.66
N LEU A 85 -5.32 0.78 -9.89
CA LEU A 85 -5.28 1.89 -8.95
C LEU A 85 -6.25 2.96 -9.44
N VAL A 86 -7.03 3.52 -8.53
CA VAL A 86 -7.93 4.64 -8.81
C VAL A 86 -7.55 5.81 -7.90
N CYS A 87 -7.89 7.03 -8.30
CA CYS A 87 -7.59 8.21 -7.49
C CYS A 87 -8.78 9.17 -7.38
N ASN A 88 -8.85 9.87 -6.26
CA ASN A 88 -9.79 10.95 -5.99
C ASN A 88 -9.03 12.22 -5.59
N ARG A 89 -9.61 13.39 -5.83
CA ARG A 89 -9.00 14.65 -5.39
C ARG A 89 -8.87 14.62 -3.87
N LYS A 90 -7.68 14.95 -3.34
CA LYS A 90 -7.39 14.88 -1.91
C LYS A 90 -8.38 15.74 -1.12
N GLY A 91 -9.04 15.15 -0.12
CA GLY A 91 -10.02 15.83 0.73
C GLY A 91 -11.46 15.88 0.20
N ILE A 92 -11.80 15.12 -0.84
CA ILE A 92 -13.16 14.91 -1.37
C ILE A 92 -13.45 13.42 -1.37
#